data_AF-A0A0F7FVD0-F1
#
_entry.id   AF-A0A0F7FVD0-F1
#
_cell.length_a   1.000
_cell.length_b   1.000
_cell.length_c   1.000
_cell.angle_alpha   90.00
_cell.angle_beta   90.00
_cell.angle_gamma   90.00
#
_symmetry.space_group_name_H-M   'P 1'
#
loop_
_entity.id
_entity.type
_entity.pdbx_description
1 polymer ?
#
loop_
_entity_poly.entity_id
_entity_poly.type
_entity_poly.pdbx_seq_one_letter_code
_entity_poly.pdbx_strand_id
1 'polypeptide(L)'
;MTRKTRYLPLLTVGALLLASACSSEERAEERPSPTQSSGEETATGGSESSEGGSAIDAPALDPLPEEISADLQPYYEQELTWRGCTGVPGFQCAMLTVPLDYTSVDPADDIQLTVTRARAGGADRLGALLMNPGGPGASAVDFAQSSASYIFPAEVRERYDMVGLDARGTGGSEPIECLTGPEMDASTQVDRTPDDAEEQQALLTAHEEFAAGCQANSGRLLEHISTIESARDMDVLRAVLGDERLHYVGFSYGTKLGAVYAGLFPQRVGHLVLDAAVDPRLSTLDLDREQAGGFETAFRSFAEHCAARNSCPLGSEGGDDASQRLSAFFAELDEKPLATGQDRPLTESLATTGVAMALYSESLWSQLRQALSAAMNEGDGSPLLELADTYNEREADGSYGTTMFAFPAISCLDSPAATTTPEEVLAQLPAYEEASPTFGRDFAWATLLCGVWPVEPSGSPVTIAAAGADPILVIGTTRDPATPYAWSEGLAEQLESGILLTNDGDGHTAYGDNACIDAMVNDYLLENVSPEEGASCP
;
A
#
# COMPACT_ATOMS: atom_id res chain seq x y z
N MET A 1 20.23 -32.77 14.36
CA MET A 1 19.17 -32.57 15.37
C MET A 1 18.43 -31.31 14.98
N THR A 2 17.45 -31.44 14.10
CA THR A 2 16.71 -30.34 13.47
C THR A 2 15.32 -30.32 14.08
N ARG A 3 15.01 -29.25 14.81
CA ARG A 3 13.71 -29.05 15.47
C ARG A 3 12.73 -28.45 14.47
N LYS A 4 11.53 -29.03 14.48
CA LYS A 4 10.38 -28.69 13.65
C LYS A 4 9.76 -27.38 14.13
N THR A 5 9.58 -26.42 13.23
CA THR A 5 8.69 -25.27 13.40
C THR A 5 7.30 -25.70 12.90
N ARG A 6 6.29 -25.62 13.75
CA ARG A 6 4.88 -25.85 13.40
C ARG A 6 4.20 -24.49 13.36
N TYR A 7 3.85 -24.03 12.16
CA TYR A 7 2.84 -23.00 11.97
C TYR A 7 1.49 -23.55 12.44
N LEU A 8 0.80 -22.79 13.29
CA LEU A 8 -0.55 -23.08 13.75
C LEU A 8 -1.44 -21.94 13.26
N PRO A 9 -2.39 -22.16 12.34
CA PRO A 9 -3.33 -21.11 11.98
C PRO A 9 -4.41 -21.03 13.05
N LEU A 10 -4.69 -19.83 13.55
CA LEU A 10 -5.88 -19.57 14.35
C LEU A 10 -7.11 -19.66 13.44
N LEU A 11 -7.91 -20.70 13.66
CA LEU A 11 -9.24 -20.89 13.10
C LEU A 11 -10.26 -20.10 13.93
N THR A 12 -10.91 -19.11 13.34
CA THR A 12 -12.14 -18.51 13.88
C THR A 12 -13.37 -19.21 13.31
N VAL A 13 -14.22 -19.68 14.22
CA VAL A 13 -15.43 -20.47 13.98
C VAL A 13 -16.59 -19.54 13.61
N GLY A 14 -17.18 -19.74 12.44
CA GLY A 14 -18.44 -19.11 12.04
C GLY A 14 -19.63 -19.65 12.83
N ALA A 15 -20.55 -18.76 13.20
CA ALA A 15 -21.84 -19.11 13.78
C ALA A 15 -22.98 -18.53 12.92
N LEU A 16 -23.76 -19.43 12.31
CA LEU A 16 -25.04 -19.17 11.66
C LEU A 16 -26.07 -18.60 12.65
N LEU A 17 -26.92 -17.67 12.19
CA LEU A 17 -28.33 -17.61 12.62
C LEU A 17 -29.25 -17.07 11.50
N LEU A 18 -30.38 -17.77 11.34
CA LEU A 18 -31.41 -17.60 10.30
C LEU A 18 -32.47 -16.54 10.66
N ALA A 19 -32.80 -15.72 9.66
CA ALA A 19 -34.07 -15.09 9.25
C ALA A 19 -35.25 -14.89 10.23
N SER A 20 -35.83 -13.68 10.16
CA SER A 20 -37.27 -13.49 9.90
C SER A 20 -37.60 -12.06 9.44
N ALA A 21 -38.30 -11.95 8.32
CA ALA A 21 -38.80 -10.74 7.67
C ALA A 21 -40.08 -10.17 8.32
N CYS A 22 -40.39 -8.89 8.07
CA CYS A 22 -41.75 -8.39 7.83
C CYS A 22 -41.74 -6.99 7.19
N SER A 23 -42.60 -6.83 6.19
CA SER A 23 -42.78 -5.73 5.24
C SER A 23 -43.52 -4.50 5.79
N SER A 24 -43.42 -3.34 5.11
CA SER A 24 -44.59 -2.61 4.56
C SER A 24 -44.25 -1.36 3.73
N GLU A 25 -45.05 -1.22 2.66
CA GLU A 25 -45.20 -0.24 1.57
C GLU A 25 -45.39 1.28 1.85
N GLU A 26 -45.11 2.05 0.76
CA GLU A 26 -45.76 3.27 0.21
C GLU A 26 -45.71 4.59 1.04
N ARG A 27 -45.59 5.81 0.48
CA ARG A 27 -46.20 6.39 -0.73
C ARG A 27 -45.59 7.78 -1.04
N ALA A 28 -45.65 8.20 -2.30
CA ALA A 28 -45.31 9.53 -2.82
C ALA A 28 -46.49 10.54 -2.80
N GLU A 29 -46.20 11.85 -2.86
CA GLU A 29 -46.98 12.97 -3.47
C GLU A 29 -46.26 14.31 -3.18
N GLU A 30 -45.68 15.00 -4.18
CA GLU A 30 -46.23 16.07 -5.05
C GLU A 30 -46.25 17.52 -4.48
N ARG A 31 -45.66 18.44 -5.27
CA ARG A 31 -45.55 19.91 -5.09
C ARG A 31 -46.91 20.62 -5.28
N PRO A 32 -47.05 21.93 -4.95
CA PRO A 32 -46.74 22.97 -5.96
C PRO A 32 -46.26 24.35 -5.42
N SER A 33 -45.63 25.11 -6.32
CA SER A 33 -45.28 26.55 -6.21
C SER A 33 -46.49 27.48 -6.39
N PRO A 34 -46.34 28.80 -6.17
CA PRO A 34 -46.37 29.71 -7.33
C PRO A 34 -45.46 30.98 -7.27
N THR A 35 -44.89 31.28 -8.44
CA THR A 35 -44.67 32.54 -9.20
C THR A 35 -45.33 33.85 -8.66
N GLN A 36 -44.84 35.09 -8.84
CA GLN A 36 -44.28 35.79 -10.02
C GLN A 36 -43.69 37.21 -9.68
N SER A 37 -42.67 37.64 -10.44
CA SER A 37 -42.41 38.97 -11.09
C SER A 37 -42.25 40.25 -10.20
N SER A 38 -41.36 41.23 -10.43
CA SER A 38 -40.78 41.83 -11.65
C SER A 38 -39.62 42.80 -11.31
N GLY A 39 -38.65 43.02 -12.20
CA GLY A 39 -37.84 44.25 -12.24
C GLY A 39 -36.43 44.09 -12.82
N GLU A 40 -36.25 44.44 -14.10
CA GLU A 40 -34.96 44.57 -14.81
C GLU A 40 -34.04 45.63 -14.20
N GLU A 41 -32.73 45.34 -14.11
CA GLU A 41 -31.67 46.25 -14.53
C GLU A 41 -30.34 45.50 -14.76
N THR A 42 -29.73 45.80 -15.90
CA THR A 42 -28.51 45.23 -16.45
C THR A 42 -27.25 45.56 -15.64
N ALA A 43 -26.48 44.54 -15.25
CA ALA A 43 -25.05 44.66 -14.99
C ALA A 43 -24.37 43.32 -15.30
N THR A 44 -23.56 43.32 -16.36
CA THR A 44 -22.64 42.24 -16.71
C THR A 44 -21.55 42.16 -15.63
N GLY A 45 -21.70 41.23 -14.70
CA GLY A 45 -20.64 40.76 -13.81
C GLY A 45 -20.56 39.25 -13.97
N GLY A 46 -19.51 38.77 -14.64
CA GLY A 46 -19.19 37.34 -14.64
C GLY A 46 -18.92 36.94 -13.20
N SER A 47 -19.77 36.07 -12.65
CA SER A 47 -19.43 35.32 -11.45
C SER A 47 -18.52 34.20 -11.91
N GLU A 48 -17.27 34.25 -11.46
CA GLU A 48 -16.38 33.10 -11.51
C GLU A 48 -16.98 32.02 -10.62
N SER A 49 -17.54 31.01 -11.27
CA SER A 49 -17.79 29.70 -10.68
C SER A 49 -16.44 29.09 -10.32
N SER A 50 -16.19 28.94 -9.03
CA SER A 50 -15.08 28.14 -8.51
C SER A 50 -15.46 26.65 -8.57
N GLU A 51 -15.19 26.00 -9.71
CA GLU A 51 -15.15 24.53 -9.85
C GLU A 51 -14.09 24.17 -10.91
N GLY A 52 -13.24 23.19 -10.59
CA GLY A 52 -12.21 22.64 -11.47
C GLY A 52 -10.83 22.72 -10.83
N GLY A 53 -10.42 21.65 -10.14
CA GLY A 53 -9.09 21.51 -9.57
C GLY A 53 -8.01 21.79 -10.62
N SER A 54 -6.94 22.49 -10.21
CA SER A 54 -5.76 22.62 -11.06
C SER A 54 -5.29 21.22 -11.45
N ALA A 55 -5.22 20.95 -12.76
CA ALA A 55 -4.57 19.75 -13.26
C ALA A 55 -3.17 19.64 -12.66
N ILE A 56 -2.86 18.50 -12.06
CA ILE A 56 -1.52 18.20 -11.58
C ILE A 56 -0.61 18.09 -12.81
N ASP A 57 0.36 18.99 -12.93
CA ASP A 57 1.25 19.09 -14.10
C ASP A 57 2.42 18.10 -13.95
N ALA A 58 2.15 16.82 -14.21
CA ALA A 58 3.15 15.76 -14.24
C ALA A 58 3.37 15.26 -15.68
N PRO A 59 4.63 15.05 -16.13
CA PRO A 59 4.93 14.59 -17.49
C PRO A 59 4.28 13.24 -17.78
N ALA A 60 3.91 12.98 -19.04
CA ALA A 60 3.35 11.68 -19.42
C ALA A 60 4.44 10.59 -19.48
N LEU A 61 4.12 9.38 -19.03
CA LEU A 61 4.94 8.20 -19.23
C LEU A 61 4.79 7.71 -20.66
N ASP A 62 5.89 7.71 -21.41
CA ASP A 62 5.90 7.20 -22.79
C ASP A 62 5.91 5.66 -22.82
N PRO A 63 5.12 5.03 -23.72
CA PRO A 63 5.15 3.58 -23.89
C PRO A 63 6.48 3.14 -24.51
N LEU A 64 6.93 1.94 -24.15
CA LEU A 64 8.11 1.33 -24.78
C LEU A 64 7.76 0.75 -26.16
N PRO A 65 8.76 0.61 -27.06
CA PRO A 65 8.55 -0.08 -28.32
C PRO A 65 8.02 -1.51 -28.14
N GLU A 66 7.09 -1.93 -28.98
CA GLU A 66 6.54 -3.30 -28.92
C GLU A 66 7.58 -4.38 -29.22
N GLU A 67 8.57 -4.05 -30.06
CA GLU A 67 9.65 -4.97 -30.42
C GLU A 67 10.66 -5.08 -29.27
N ILE A 68 10.90 -6.32 -28.83
CA ILE A 68 11.92 -6.62 -27.83
C ILE A 68 13.30 -6.51 -28.49
N SER A 69 14.19 -5.71 -27.89
CA SER A 69 15.55 -5.53 -28.38
C SER A 69 16.35 -6.84 -28.35
N ALA A 70 17.29 -6.99 -29.28
CA ALA A 70 18.01 -8.25 -29.49
C ALA A 70 18.86 -8.69 -28.28
N ASP A 71 19.34 -7.73 -27.48
CA ASP A 71 20.05 -7.97 -26.21
C ASP A 71 19.12 -8.49 -25.11
N LEU A 72 17.82 -8.16 -25.16
CA LEU A 72 16.84 -8.65 -24.18
C LEU A 72 16.20 -9.99 -24.56
N GLN A 73 16.23 -10.40 -25.84
CA GLN A 73 15.62 -11.65 -26.32
C GLN A 73 15.96 -12.89 -25.46
N PRO A 74 17.21 -13.13 -25.04
CA PRO A 74 17.55 -14.30 -24.22
C PRO A 74 16.76 -14.38 -22.90
N TYR A 75 16.42 -13.25 -22.28
CA TYR A 75 15.61 -13.23 -21.06
C TYR A 75 14.14 -13.56 -21.33
N TYR A 76 13.59 -13.13 -22.47
CA TYR A 76 12.20 -13.42 -22.84
C TYR A 76 11.99 -14.87 -23.31
N GLU A 77 13.04 -15.52 -23.82
CA GLU A 77 12.99 -16.90 -24.35
C GLU A 77 13.43 -17.98 -23.34
N GLN A 78 13.78 -17.59 -22.11
CA GLN A 78 14.25 -18.52 -21.10
C GLN A 78 13.16 -19.51 -20.65
N GLU A 79 13.57 -20.69 -20.20
CA GLU A 79 12.65 -21.70 -19.63
C GLU A 79 12.83 -21.81 -18.11
N LEU A 80 11.75 -21.60 -17.35
CA LEU A 80 11.78 -21.74 -15.89
C LEU A 80 11.79 -23.22 -15.46
N THR A 81 12.75 -23.55 -14.59
CA THR A 81 12.81 -24.87 -13.95
C THR A 81 11.98 -24.89 -12.67
N TRP A 82 10.70 -25.26 -12.80
CA TRP A 82 9.75 -25.35 -11.69
C TRP A 82 10.02 -26.51 -10.74
N ARG A 83 9.91 -26.25 -9.43
CA ARG A 83 9.99 -27.25 -8.36
C ARG A 83 8.85 -27.02 -7.37
N GLY A 84 8.49 -28.01 -6.56
CA GLY A 84 7.53 -27.76 -5.48
C GLY A 84 8.10 -26.77 -4.46
N CYS A 85 7.31 -25.80 -4.01
CA CYS A 85 7.71 -24.89 -2.94
C CYS A 85 7.82 -25.64 -1.61
N THR A 86 8.84 -25.34 -0.82
CA THR A 86 9.06 -26.02 0.47
C THR A 86 7.96 -25.61 1.45
N GLY A 87 7.22 -26.57 1.99
CA GLY A 87 6.21 -26.30 3.02
C GLY A 87 4.88 -25.75 2.51
N VAL A 88 4.74 -25.51 1.20
CA VAL A 88 3.53 -24.94 0.59
C VAL A 88 2.98 -25.85 -0.52
N PRO A 89 2.17 -26.86 -0.15
CA PRO A 89 1.58 -27.79 -1.12
C PRO A 89 0.72 -27.06 -2.16
N GLY A 90 0.81 -27.49 -3.42
CA GLY A 90 0.04 -26.91 -4.53
C GLY A 90 0.77 -25.78 -5.28
N PHE A 91 1.81 -25.19 -4.68
CA PHE A 91 2.63 -24.17 -5.32
C PHE A 91 3.93 -24.73 -5.90
N GLN A 92 4.36 -24.14 -7.01
CA GLN A 92 5.63 -24.37 -7.67
C GLN A 92 6.47 -23.10 -7.60
N CYS A 93 7.77 -23.25 -7.33
CA CYS A 93 8.72 -22.16 -7.24
C CYS A 93 9.79 -22.29 -8.33
N ALA A 94 10.27 -21.16 -8.85
CA ALA A 94 11.33 -21.06 -9.85
C ALA A 94 12.12 -19.75 -9.65
N MET A 95 13.26 -19.65 -10.33
CA MET A 95 14.03 -18.39 -10.44
C MET A 95 13.93 -17.88 -11.87
N LEU A 96 13.60 -16.61 -12.02
CA LEU A 96 13.59 -15.85 -13.27
C LEU A 96 14.88 -15.04 -13.36
N THR A 97 15.63 -15.18 -14.45
CA THR A 97 16.82 -14.36 -14.68
C THR A 97 16.44 -13.09 -15.45
N VAL A 98 16.87 -11.92 -14.98
CA VAL A 98 16.67 -10.62 -15.66
C VAL A 98 17.97 -9.82 -15.62
N PRO A 99 18.18 -8.86 -16.54
CA PRO A 99 19.34 -7.98 -16.44
C PRO A 99 19.21 -7.09 -15.21
N LEU A 100 20.35 -6.78 -14.58
CA LEU A 100 20.41 -5.76 -13.53
C LEU A 100 19.97 -4.39 -14.06
N ASP A 101 20.58 -3.96 -15.16
CA ASP A 101 20.30 -2.69 -15.84
C ASP A 101 19.72 -2.94 -17.24
N TYR A 102 18.46 -2.55 -17.44
CA TYR A 102 17.80 -2.67 -18.75
C TYR A 102 18.27 -1.64 -19.80
N THR A 103 19.01 -0.61 -19.39
CA THR A 103 19.58 0.41 -20.29
C THR A 103 21.00 0.08 -20.73
N SER A 104 21.68 -0.81 -20.00
CA SER A 104 23.02 -1.32 -20.29
C SER A 104 23.12 -2.81 -19.97
N VAL A 105 22.53 -3.65 -20.83
CA VAL A 105 22.48 -5.10 -20.64
C VAL A 105 23.88 -5.74 -20.64
N ASP A 106 24.28 -6.31 -19.51
CA ASP A 106 25.45 -7.17 -19.36
C ASP A 106 25.06 -8.49 -18.65
N PRO A 107 25.09 -9.64 -19.34
CA PRO A 107 24.78 -10.94 -18.73
C PRO A 107 25.68 -11.33 -17.55
N ALA A 108 26.83 -10.67 -17.35
CA ALA A 108 27.67 -10.88 -16.18
C ALA A 108 27.06 -10.33 -14.89
N ASP A 109 26.13 -9.38 -15.00
CA ASP A 109 25.52 -8.68 -13.87
C ASP A 109 24.11 -9.12 -13.53
N ASP A 110 23.52 -10.02 -14.33
CA ASP A 110 22.19 -10.61 -14.15
C ASP A 110 21.80 -10.87 -12.69
N ILE A 111 20.51 -10.64 -12.40
CA ILE A 111 19.90 -10.92 -11.10
C ILE A 111 18.87 -12.04 -11.22
N GLN A 112 18.57 -12.68 -10.08
CA GLN A 112 17.61 -13.77 -10.01
C GLN A 112 16.40 -13.36 -9.17
N LEU A 113 15.22 -13.41 -9.79
CA LEU A 113 13.96 -13.10 -9.13
C LEU A 113 13.20 -14.38 -8.77
N THR A 114 12.69 -14.44 -7.55
CA THR A 114 11.90 -15.56 -7.06
C THR A 114 10.47 -15.47 -7.58
N VAL A 115 10.01 -16.58 -8.17
CA VAL A 115 8.65 -16.71 -8.71
C VAL A 115 7.94 -17.89 -8.04
N THR A 116 6.68 -17.70 -7.69
CA THR A 116 5.78 -18.77 -7.26
C THR A 116 4.58 -18.88 -8.20
N ARG A 117 4.04 -20.09 -8.36
CA ARG A 117 2.81 -20.34 -9.10
C ARG A 117 2.02 -21.52 -8.53
N ALA A 118 0.74 -21.32 -8.29
CA ALA A 118 -0.23 -22.41 -8.25
C ALA A 118 -0.93 -22.50 -9.61
N ARG A 119 -0.96 -23.69 -10.21
CA ARG A 119 -1.58 -23.87 -11.53
C ARG A 119 -3.11 -23.83 -11.44
N ALA A 120 -3.74 -23.31 -12.47
CA ALA A 120 -5.18 -23.33 -12.65
C ALA A 120 -5.73 -24.76 -12.51
N GLY A 121 -6.87 -24.90 -11.85
CA GLY A 121 -7.52 -26.20 -11.63
C GLY A 121 -8.24 -26.78 -12.87
N GLY A 122 -8.65 -25.93 -13.81
CA GLY A 122 -9.45 -26.28 -14.99
C GLY A 122 -8.64 -26.37 -16.30
N ALA A 123 -9.29 -26.90 -17.35
CA ALA A 123 -8.68 -27.01 -18.68
C ALA A 123 -8.77 -25.71 -19.50
N ASP A 124 -9.71 -24.81 -19.16
CA ASP A 124 -9.99 -23.57 -19.89
C ASP A 124 -9.23 -22.37 -19.30
N ARG A 125 -7.90 -22.52 -19.15
CA ARG A 125 -7.00 -21.49 -18.58
C ARG A 125 -7.07 -20.17 -19.37
N LEU A 126 -7.27 -19.06 -18.66
CA LEU A 126 -7.23 -17.70 -19.19
C LEU A 126 -5.81 -17.13 -19.25
N GLY A 127 -4.97 -17.43 -18.25
CA GLY A 127 -3.62 -16.89 -18.16
C GLY A 127 -3.02 -17.08 -16.77
N ALA A 128 -1.87 -16.46 -16.53
CA ALA A 128 -1.38 -16.18 -15.19
C ALA A 128 -2.02 -14.89 -14.66
N LEU A 129 -2.49 -14.94 -13.42
CA LEU A 129 -2.90 -13.78 -12.65
C LEU A 129 -1.77 -13.44 -11.68
N LEU A 130 -1.00 -12.43 -12.03
CA LEU A 130 0.10 -11.95 -11.20
C LEU A 130 -0.47 -11.07 -10.09
N MET A 131 0.01 -11.28 -8.87
CA MET A 131 -0.48 -10.60 -7.68
C MET A 131 0.66 -9.82 -7.04
N ASN A 132 0.38 -8.62 -6.54
CA ASN A 132 1.35 -7.86 -5.75
C ASN A 132 0.67 -7.19 -4.55
N PRO A 133 1.14 -7.43 -3.31
CA PRO A 133 0.54 -6.88 -2.10
C PRO A 133 0.86 -5.39 -1.86
N GLY A 134 1.78 -4.81 -2.63
CA GLY A 134 2.29 -3.47 -2.40
C GLY A 134 3.45 -3.45 -1.41
N GLY A 135 3.35 -2.60 -0.40
CA GLY A 135 4.49 -2.12 0.38
C GLY A 135 4.88 -0.72 -0.10
N PRO A 136 5.89 -0.53 -1.00
CA PRO A 136 6.72 -1.54 -1.66
C PRO A 136 7.54 -2.39 -0.69
N GLY A 137 8.10 -3.51 -1.17
CA GLY A 137 8.98 -4.34 -0.36
C GLY A 137 8.33 -5.54 0.31
N ALA A 138 7.01 -5.72 0.18
CA ALA A 138 6.33 -6.92 0.65
C ALA A 138 6.48 -8.06 -0.39
N SER A 139 6.75 -9.28 0.08
CA SER A 139 6.93 -10.45 -0.80
C SER A 139 5.61 -10.84 -1.48
N ALA A 140 5.56 -10.70 -2.80
CA ALA A 140 4.46 -11.18 -3.62
C ALA A 140 4.41 -12.71 -3.68
N VAL A 141 5.55 -13.38 -3.52
CA VAL A 141 5.64 -14.83 -3.42
C VAL A 141 4.93 -15.32 -2.16
N ASP A 142 5.27 -14.78 -1.01
CA ASP A 142 4.64 -15.17 0.26
C ASP A 142 3.16 -14.79 0.26
N PHE A 143 2.82 -13.60 -0.23
CA PHE A 143 1.43 -13.15 -0.37
C PHE A 143 0.58 -14.08 -1.25
N ALA A 144 1.08 -14.48 -2.43
CA ALA A 144 0.37 -15.42 -3.29
C ALA A 144 0.19 -16.78 -2.61
N GLN A 145 1.20 -17.26 -1.88
CA GLN A 145 1.14 -18.55 -1.18
C GLN A 145 0.18 -18.53 0.02
N SER A 146 0.08 -17.43 0.75
CA SER A 146 -0.77 -17.30 1.95
C SER A 146 -2.21 -16.90 1.63
N SER A 147 -2.40 -16.04 0.62
CA SER A 147 -3.64 -15.26 0.48
C SER A 147 -4.45 -15.62 -0.75
N ALA A 148 -3.86 -16.27 -1.77
CA ALA A 148 -4.58 -16.54 -3.03
C ALA A 148 -5.86 -17.36 -2.84
N SER A 149 -5.90 -18.32 -1.91
CA SER A 149 -7.11 -19.11 -1.65
C SER A 149 -8.19 -18.38 -0.84
N TYR A 150 -7.81 -17.30 -0.14
CA TYR A 150 -8.72 -16.46 0.64
C TYR A 150 -9.35 -15.39 -0.27
N ILE A 151 -8.52 -14.66 -1.02
CA ILE A 151 -8.94 -13.54 -1.88
C ILE A 151 -9.67 -14.05 -3.13
N PHE A 152 -9.15 -15.10 -3.77
CA PHE A 152 -9.69 -15.55 -5.07
C PHE A 152 -10.59 -16.78 -4.89
N PRO A 153 -11.86 -16.69 -5.29
CA PRO A 153 -12.77 -17.82 -5.21
C PRO A 153 -12.33 -18.95 -6.16
N ALA A 154 -12.91 -20.13 -5.98
CA ALA A 154 -12.51 -21.33 -6.72
C ALA A 154 -12.64 -21.13 -8.23
N GLU A 155 -13.69 -20.43 -8.67
CA GLU A 155 -14.01 -20.09 -10.04
C GLU A 155 -12.87 -19.30 -10.71
N VAL A 156 -12.27 -18.35 -10.01
CA VAL A 156 -11.11 -17.59 -10.53
C VAL A 156 -9.87 -18.48 -10.56
N ARG A 157 -9.59 -19.22 -9.48
CA ARG A 157 -8.41 -20.13 -9.39
C ARG A 157 -8.50 -21.34 -10.32
N GLU A 158 -9.67 -21.67 -10.85
CA GLU A 158 -9.84 -22.69 -11.88
C GLU A 158 -9.43 -22.19 -13.27
N ARG A 159 -9.42 -20.86 -13.48
CA ARG A 159 -9.17 -20.23 -14.77
C ARG A 159 -7.80 -19.55 -14.84
N TYR A 160 -7.24 -19.13 -13.71
CA TYR A 160 -5.92 -18.51 -13.65
C TYR A 160 -4.88 -19.35 -12.93
N ASP A 161 -3.66 -19.32 -13.44
CA ASP A 161 -2.50 -19.65 -12.62
C ASP A 161 -2.31 -18.50 -11.61
N MET A 162 -2.28 -18.79 -10.31
CA MET A 162 -2.04 -17.78 -9.27
C MET A 162 -0.53 -17.57 -9.14
N VAL A 163 -0.03 -16.39 -9.48
CA VAL A 163 1.41 -16.12 -9.60
C VAL A 163 1.82 -14.97 -8.68
N GLY A 164 2.98 -15.12 -8.03
CA GLY A 164 3.69 -14.06 -7.34
C GLY A 164 5.11 -13.94 -7.88
N LEU A 165 5.56 -12.70 -8.10
CA LEU A 165 6.94 -12.36 -8.46
C LEU A 165 7.44 -11.39 -7.39
N ASP A 166 8.39 -11.83 -6.59
CA ASP A 166 9.08 -10.93 -5.68
C ASP A 166 9.84 -9.91 -6.53
N ALA A 167 9.54 -8.63 -6.33
CA ALA A 167 10.25 -7.55 -7.02
C ALA A 167 11.74 -7.59 -6.67
N ARG A 168 12.58 -7.08 -7.57
CA ARG A 168 14.01 -6.89 -7.30
C ARG A 168 14.21 -6.14 -5.97
N GLY A 169 15.13 -6.60 -5.13
CA GLY A 169 15.36 -6.02 -3.81
C GLY A 169 14.40 -6.51 -2.71
N THR A 170 13.45 -7.39 -3.03
CA THR A 170 12.35 -7.78 -2.13
C THR A 170 12.28 -9.29 -1.93
N GLY A 171 11.98 -9.74 -0.71
CA GLY A 171 11.64 -11.13 -0.42
C GLY A 171 12.77 -12.10 -0.79
N GLY A 172 12.48 -13.07 -1.66
CA GLY A 172 13.49 -14.00 -2.17
C GLY A 172 14.31 -13.45 -3.36
N SER A 173 14.03 -12.26 -3.85
CA SER A 173 14.62 -11.68 -5.06
C SER A 173 15.72 -10.67 -4.71
N GLU A 174 16.94 -11.16 -4.50
CA GLU A 174 18.10 -10.31 -4.17
C GLU A 174 17.76 -9.27 -3.08
N PRO A 175 17.29 -9.70 -1.89
CA PRO A 175 16.70 -8.79 -0.91
C PRO A 175 17.66 -7.69 -0.47
N ILE A 176 17.15 -6.46 -0.33
CA ILE A 176 17.89 -5.37 0.28
C ILE A 176 18.08 -5.68 1.77
N GLU A 177 19.33 -5.68 2.20
CA GLU A 177 19.72 -5.69 3.61
C GLU A 177 20.35 -4.34 3.95
N CYS A 178 19.97 -3.79 5.11
CA CYS A 178 20.49 -2.50 5.59
C CYS A 178 21.12 -2.63 6.98
N LEU A 179 20.31 -3.02 7.97
CA LEU A 179 20.70 -3.11 9.38
C LEU A 179 20.50 -4.54 9.90
N THR A 180 21.26 -4.92 10.92
CA THR A 180 20.99 -6.15 11.69
C THR A 180 19.78 -5.98 12.60
N GLY A 181 19.21 -7.08 13.10
CA GLY A 181 18.07 -7.04 14.03
C GLY A 181 18.24 -6.08 15.21
N PRO A 182 19.34 -6.14 15.98
CA PRO A 182 19.59 -5.19 17.07
C PRO A 182 19.75 -3.73 16.64
N GLU A 183 20.33 -3.48 15.46
CA GLU A 183 20.46 -2.11 14.91
C GLU A 183 19.08 -1.58 14.46
N MET A 184 18.25 -2.44 13.88
CA MET A 184 16.87 -2.11 13.52
C MET A 184 15.97 -1.90 14.76
N ASP A 185 16.20 -2.68 15.82
CA ASP A 185 15.56 -2.46 17.13
C ASP A 185 15.88 -1.06 17.66
N ALA A 186 17.14 -0.61 17.56
CA ALA A 186 17.53 0.73 17.95
C ALA A 186 16.86 1.78 17.05
N SER A 187 16.91 1.60 15.73
CA SER A 187 16.32 2.51 14.74
C SER A 187 14.81 2.70 14.93
N THR A 188 14.05 1.63 15.16
CA THR A 188 12.58 1.70 15.36
C THR A 188 12.16 2.40 16.66
N GLN A 189 13.06 2.51 17.63
CA GLN A 189 12.86 3.17 18.92
C GLN A 189 13.33 4.63 18.94
N VAL A 190 14.00 5.11 17.89
CA VAL A 190 14.37 6.53 17.76
C VAL A 190 13.11 7.37 17.66
N ASP A 191 13.09 8.48 18.38
CA ASP A 191 11.99 9.43 18.30
C ASP A 191 11.87 10.00 16.88
N ARG A 192 10.65 9.90 16.32
CA ARG A 192 10.29 10.33 14.96
C ARG A 192 9.51 11.65 14.97
N THR A 193 9.29 12.21 16.14
CA THR A 193 8.56 13.46 16.35
C THR A 193 9.41 14.51 17.08
N PRO A 194 10.71 14.66 16.74
CA PRO A 194 11.70 15.35 17.56
C PRO A 194 11.26 16.78 17.86
N ASP A 195 11.33 17.16 19.14
CA ASP A 195 10.88 18.45 19.65
C ASP A 195 12.05 19.39 20.04
N ASP A 196 13.26 18.83 20.13
CA ASP A 196 14.49 19.56 20.37
C ASP A 196 15.63 19.24 19.39
N ALA A 197 16.77 19.94 19.55
CA ALA A 197 17.91 19.79 18.65
C ALA A 197 18.70 18.49 18.87
N GLU A 198 18.62 17.88 20.06
CA GLU A 198 19.27 16.61 20.37
C GLU A 198 18.53 15.46 19.68
N GLU A 199 17.20 15.46 19.77
CA GLU A 199 16.33 14.48 19.10
C GLU A 199 16.40 14.61 17.57
N GLN A 200 16.39 15.83 17.03
CA GLN A 200 16.59 16.06 15.59
C GLN A 200 17.92 15.46 15.10
N GLN A 201 18.99 15.63 15.88
CA GLN A 201 20.28 15.05 15.54
C GLN A 201 20.28 13.53 15.68
N ALA A 202 19.58 12.98 16.67
CA ALA A 202 19.45 11.53 16.85
C ALA A 202 18.70 10.89 15.67
N LEU A 203 17.59 11.48 15.24
CA LEU A 203 16.82 11.03 14.08
C LEU A 203 17.65 11.09 12.79
N LEU A 204 18.33 12.21 12.53
CA LEU A 204 19.23 12.33 11.38
C LEU A 204 20.34 11.28 11.38
N THR A 205 20.95 11.06 12.55
CA THR A 205 22.01 10.04 12.70
C THR A 205 21.45 8.65 12.39
N ALA A 206 20.26 8.32 12.86
CA ALA A 206 19.61 7.04 12.59
C ALA A 206 19.30 6.84 11.10
N HIS A 207 18.86 7.90 10.40
CA HIS A 207 18.65 7.86 8.95
C HIS A 207 19.96 7.70 8.18
N GLU A 208 21.02 8.42 8.56
CA GLU A 208 22.36 8.29 7.96
C GLU A 208 22.93 6.89 8.16
N GLU A 209 22.80 6.32 9.36
CA GLU A 209 23.23 4.96 9.68
C GLU A 209 22.46 3.90 8.88
N PHE A 210 21.13 4.06 8.77
CA PHE A 210 20.30 3.18 7.94
C PHE A 210 20.71 3.23 6.47
N ALA A 211 20.80 4.43 5.89
CA ALA A 211 21.21 4.65 4.49
C ALA A 211 22.61 4.10 4.21
N ALA A 212 23.57 4.32 5.12
CA ALA A 212 24.92 3.77 5.01
C ALA A 212 24.93 2.24 5.11
N GLY A 213 24.09 1.65 5.97
CA GLY A 213 23.89 0.22 6.06
C GLY A 213 23.39 -0.38 4.76
N CYS A 214 22.37 0.22 4.15
CA CYS A 214 21.86 -0.20 2.83
C CYS A 214 22.95 -0.11 1.76
N GLN A 215 23.72 0.98 1.71
CA GLN A 215 24.82 1.14 0.74
C GLN A 215 25.90 0.07 0.93
N ALA A 216 26.28 -0.22 2.17
CA ALA A 216 27.34 -1.17 2.48
C ALA A 216 26.96 -2.61 2.12
N ASN A 217 25.70 -2.97 2.35
CA ASN A 217 25.22 -4.36 2.23
C ASN A 217 24.57 -4.64 0.87
N SER A 218 23.97 -3.62 0.23
CA SER A 218 23.13 -3.78 -0.96
C SER A 218 23.42 -2.78 -2.08
N GLY A 219 24.51 -2.01 -2.01
CA GLY A 219 24.80 -0.90 -2.93
C GLY A 219 24.81 -1.24 -4.43
N ARG A 220 25.02 -2.51 -4.81
CA ARG A 220 24.93 -2.96 -6.22
C ARG A 220 23.52 -2.82 -6.80
N LEU A 221 22.49 -2.95 -5.95
CA LEU A 221 21.08 -2.98 -6.35
C LEU A 221 20.40 -1.62 -6.21
N LEU A 222 20.92 -0.71 -5.37
CA LEU A 222 20.20 0.51 -4.98
C LEU A 222 19.89 1.47 -6.13
N GLU A 223 20.63 1.41 -7.24
CA GLU A 223 20.35 2.17 -8.47
C GLU A 223 19.37 1.46 -9.42
N HIS A 224 19.05 0.20 -9.13
CA HIS A 224 18.40 -0.72 -10.03
C HIS A 224 17.21 -1.43 -9.40
N ILE A 225 16.48 -0.80 -8.46
CA ILE A 225 15.29 -1.38 -7.80
C ILE A 225 14.03 -0.56 -8.07
N SER A 226 14.01 0.18 -9.17
CA SER A 226 12.92 1.11 -9.48
C SER A 226 11.62 0.36 -9.82
N THR A 227 10.48 1.04 -9.67
CA THR A 227 9.18 0.53 -10.14
C THR A 227 9.17 0.31 -11.66
N ILE A 228 9.88 1.15 -12.42
CA ILE A 228 10.00 1.00 -13.87
C ILE A 228 10.70 -0.30 -14.23
N GLU A 229 11.79 -0.65 -13.55
CA GLU A 229 12.49 -1.90 -13.82
C GLU A 229 11.69 -3.11 -13.32
N SER A 230 11.03 -3.01 -12.16
CA SER A 230 10.12 -4.05 -11.68
C SER A 230 8.98 -4.31 -12.68
N ALA A 231 8.43 -3.28 -13.32
CA ALA A 231 7.43 -3.44 -14.39
C ALA A 231 8.01 -4.12 -15.64
N ARG A 232 9.28 -3.90 -15.97
CA ARG A 232 9.97 -4.64 -17.05
C ARG A 232 10.18 -6.10 -16.68
N ASP A 233 10.50 -6.40 -15.42
CA ASP A 233 10.61 -7.77 -14.91
C ASP A 233 9.28 -8.53 -15.03
N MET A 234 8.15 -7.85 -14.72
CA MET A 234 6.80 -8.39 -14.93
C MET A 234 6.55 -8.77 -16.39
N ASP A 235 7.04 -7.98 -17.34
CA ASP A 235 6.85 -8.27 -18.77
C ASP A 235 7.72 -9.44 -19.27
N VAL A 236 8.94 -9.57 -18.74
CA VAL A 236 9.77 -10.78 -18.96
C VAL A 236 9.03 -12.00 -18.44
N LEU A 237 8.51 -11.94 -17.20
CA LEU A 237 7.79 -13.07 -16.61
C LEU A 237 6.55 -13.44 -17.43
N ARG A 238 5.75 -12.45 -17.88
CA ARG A 238 4.57 -12.67 -18.74
C ARG A 238 4.95 -13.50 -19.97
N ALA A 239 6.01 -13.10 -20.69
CA ALA A 239 6.47 -13.80 -21.88
C ALA A 239 6.94 -15.24 -21.58
N VAL A 240 7.70 -15.41 -20.50
CA VAL A 240 8.26 -16.70 -20.06
C VAL A 240 7.18 -17.67 -19.57
N LEU A 241 6.07 -17.15 -19.05
CA LEU A 241 4.87 -17.95 -18.72
C LEU A 241 4.07 -18.33 -19.97
N GLY A 242 4.37 -17.75 -21.13
CA GLY A 242 3.73 -18.01 -22.41
C GLY A 242 2.42 -17.26 -22.61
N ASP A 243 2.17 -16.20 -21.84
CA ASP A 243 0.95 -15.40 -21.93
C ASP A 243 1.16 -14.20 -22.86
N GLU A 244 0.20 -13.95 -23.75
CA GLU A 244 0.26 -12.81 -24.68
C GLU A 244 0.07 -11.47 -23.93
N ARG A 245 -0.81 -11.47 -22.92
CA ARG A 245 -1.14 -10.32 -22.08
C ARG A 245 -0.94 -10.65 -20.61
N LEU A 246 -0.58 -9.64 -19.81
CA LEU A 246 -0.47 -9.76 -18.36
C LEU A 246 -1.85 -9.55 -17.74
N HIS A 247 -2.32 -10.51 -16.93
CA HIS A 247 -3.41 -10.27 -15.99
C HIS A 247 -2.82 -10.00 -14.61
N TYR A 248 -3.34 -8.99 -13.92
CA TYR A 248 -2.72 -8.45 -12.72
C TYR A 248 -3.74 -7.98 -11.68
N VAL A 249 -3.47 -8.28 -10.41
CA VAL A 249 -4.14 -7.66 -9.26
C VAL A 249 -3.08 -7.07 -8.35
N GLY A 250 -3.05 -5.74 -8.27
CA GLY A 250 -2.15 -4.99 -7.41
C GLY A 250 -2.90 -4.31 -6.29
N PHE A 251 -2.36 -4.37 -5.09
CA PHE A 251 -2.87 -3.68 -3.91
C PHE A 251 -1.89 -2.59 -3.49
N SER A 252 -2.37 -1.44 -3.00
CA SER A 252 -1.52 -0.40 -2.42
C SER A 252 -0.45 0.08 -3.42
N TYR A 253 0.85 0.12 -3.07
CA TYR A 253 1.94 0.35 -4.02
C TYR A 253 1.88 -0.52 -5.31
N GLY A 254 1.34 -1.74 -5.22
CA GLY A 254 1.12 -2.60 -6.38
C GLY A 254 0.23 -1.94 -7.45
N THR A 255 -0.63 -1.00 -7.08
CA THR A 255 -1.41 -0.18 -8.03
C THR A 255 -0.52 0.73 -8.87
N LYS A 256 0.46 1.40 -8.26
CA LYS A 256 1.48 2.19 -8.97
C LYS A 256 2.27 1.29 -9.91
N LEU A 257 2.70 0.11 -9.44
CA LEU A 257 3.44 -0.85 -10.25
C LEU A 257 2.62 -1.35 -11.46
N GLY A 258 1.35 -1.72 -11.25
CA GLY A 258 0.44 -2.13 -12.31
C GLY A 258 0.13 -1.02 -13.31
N ALA A 259 -0.05 0.22 -12.83
CA ALA A 259 -0.23 1.39 -13.70
C ALA A 259 1.03 1.67 -14.53
N VAL A 260 2.23 1.62 -13.93
CA VAL A 260 3.50 1.76 -14.66
C VAL A 260 3.64 0.67 -15.72
N TYR A 261 3.30 -0.59 -15.41
CA TYR A 261 3.25 -1.65 -16.41
C TYR A 261 2.31 -1.30 -17.58
N ALA A 262 1.10 -0.84 -17.29
CA ALA A 262 0.12 -0.46 -18.30
C ALA A 262 0.57 0.75 -19.14
N GLY A 263 1.30 1.70 -18.55
CA GLY A 263 1.91 2.82 -19.26
C GLY A 263 3.05 2.40 -20.18
N LEU A 264 3.93 1.50 -19.73
CA LEU A 264 5.07 1.02 -20.52
C LEU A 264 4.67 0.02 -21.61
N PHE A 265 3.66 -0.81 -21.36
CA PHE A 265 3.23 -1.92 -22.22
C PHE A 265 1.70 -1.97 -22.45
N PRO A 266 1.04 -0.88 -22.89
CA PRO A 266 -0.42 -0.82 -22.97
C PRO A 266 -1.05 -1.94 -23.83
N GLN A 267 -0.38 -2.35 -24.90
CA GLN A 267 -0.78 -3.43 -25.80
C GLN A 267 -0.69 -4.84 -25.18
N ARG A 268 0.00 -4.98 -24.05
CA ARG A 268 0.19 -6.25 -23.32
C ARG A 268 -0.65 -6.31 -22.04
N VAL A 269 -1.53 -5.33 -21.81
CA VAL A 269 -2.46 -5.33 -20.69
C VAL A 269 -3.63 -6.29 -20.96
N GLY A 270 -3.87 -7.20 -20.03
CA GLY A 270 -5.05 -8.05 -19.95
C GLY A 270 -6.05 -7.49 -18.93
N HIS A 271 -6.57 -8.34 -18.04
CA HIS A 271 -7.39 -7.89 -16.93
C HIS A 271 -6.50 -7.32 -15.83
N LEU A 272 -6.69 -6.05 -15.49
CA LEU A 272 -5.83 -5.32 -14.55
C LEU A 272 -6.71 -4.64 -13.49
N VAL A 273 -6.54 -5.08 -12.25
CA VAL A 273 -7.27 -4.59 -11.07
C VAL A 273 -6.29 -3.92 -10.12
N LEU A 274 -6.58 -2.67 -9.76
CA LEU A 274 -5.74 -1.82 -8.92
C LEU A 274 -6.55 -1.39 -7.70
N ASP A 275 -6.34 -2.04 -6.56
CA ASP A 275 -7.09 -1.81 -5.33
C ASP A 275 -6.29 -0.98 -4.32
N ALA A 276 -6.91 0.09 -3.82
CA ALA A 276 -6.28 1.08 -2.95
C ALA A 276 -5.16 1.83 -3.70
N ALA A 277 -5.57 2.67 -4.64
CA ALA A 277 -4.68 3.21 -5.65
C ALA A 277 -3.77 4.35 -5.17
N VAL A 278 -2.52 4.31 -5.63
CA VAL A 278 -1.53 5.39 -5.51
C VAL A 278 -1.56 6.22 -6.79
N ASP A 279 -1.75 7.54 -6.69
CA ASP A 279 -1.67 8.45 -7.84
C ASP A 279 -0.21 8.80 -8.13
N PRO A 280 0.37 8.33 -9.25
CA PRO A 280 1.77 8.58 -9.59
C PRO A 280 2.09 10.04 -9.96
N ARG A 281 1.07 10.91 -10.11
CA ARG A 281 1.25 12.33 -10.43
C ARG A 281 1.59 13.19 -9.22
N LEU A 282 1.34 12.69 -8.00
CA LEU A 282 1.53 13.45 -6.78
C LEU A 282 3.02 13.58 -6.44
N SER A 283 3.40 14.73 -5.89
CA SER A 283 4.73 14.93 -5.31
C SER A 283 4.87 14.13 -4.02
N THR A 284 6.09 13.76 -3.62
CA THR A 284 6.34 13.08 -2.33
C THR A 284 5.77 13.88 -1.16
N LEU A 285 5.88 15.21 -1.20
CA LEU A 285 5.32 16.11 -0.19
C LEU A 285 3.80 16.00 -0.09
N ASP A 286 3.09 16.00 -1.22
CA ASP A 286 1.63 15.89 -1.24
C ASP A 286 1.18 14.49 -0.84
N LEU A 287 1.87 13.44 -1.33
CA LEU A 287 1.61 12.04 -0.93
C LEU A 287 1.70 11.86 0.58
N ASP A 288 2.80 12.29 1.20
CA ASP A 288 3.02 12.10 2.63
C ASP A 288 2.03 12.93 3.47
N ARG A 289 1.73 14.16 3.06
CA ARG A 289 0.76 15.02 3.77
C ARG A 289 -0.66 14.45 3.68
N GLU A 290 -1.07 13.99 2.50
CA GLU A 290 -2.41 13.44 2.29
C GLU A 290 -2.57 12.08 2.98
N GLN A 291 -1.53 11.25 3.02
CA GLN A 291 -1.53 10.00 3.78
C GLN A 291 -1.66 10.25 5.28
N ALA A 292 -0.96 11.26 5.83
CA ALA A 292 -1.16 11.66 7.23
C ALA A 292 -2.64 12.00 7.53
N GLY A 293 -3.29 12.76 6.64
CA GLY A 293 -4.72 13.07 6.73
C GLY A 293 -5.64 11.84 6.58
N GLY A 294 -5.23 10.86 5.78
CA GLY A 294 -5.88 9.55 5.67
C GLY A 294 -5.89 8.81 7.02
N PHE A 295 -4.73 8.71 7.67
CA PHE A 295 -4.62 8.10 8.99
C PHE A 295 -5.43 8.84 10.06
N GLU A 296 -5.48 10.18 10.02
CA GLU A 296 -6.36 10.96 10.90
C GLU A 296 -7.84 10.61 10.66
N THR A 297 -8.25 10.48 9.40
CA THR A 297 -9.62 10.11 9.04
C THR A 297 -9.97 8.73 9.58
N ALA A 298 -9.12 7.73 9.36
CA ALA A 298 -9.33 6.37 9.87
C ALA A 298 -9.32 6.31 11.40
N PHE A 299 -8.45 7.09 12.05
CA PHE A 299 -8.42 7.18 13.50
C PHE A 299 -9.71 7.77 14.07
N ARG A 300 -10.27 8.82 13.43
CA ARG A 300 -11.56 9.39 13.81
C ARG A 300 -12.69 8.38 13.64
N SER A 301 -12.71 7.60 12.56
CA SER A 301 -13.67 6.49 12.38
C SER A 301 -13.54 5.45 13.50
N PHE A 302 -12.31 5.03 13.83
CA PHE A 302 -12.04 4.13 14.95
C PHE A 302 -12.53 4.72 16.28
N ALA A 303 -12.27 6.00 16.54
CA ALA A 303 -12.67 6.68 17.76
C ALA A 303 -14.20 6.72 17.92
N GLU A 304 -14.94 7.02 16.85
CA GLU A 304 -16.40 6.98 16.83
C GLU A 304 -16.92 5.57 17.11
N HIS A 305 -16.34 4.56 16.46
CA HIS A 305 -16.65 3.15 16.69
C HIS A 305 -16.32 2.72 18.14
N CYS A 306 -15.23 3.20 18.69
CA CYS A 306 -14.78 2.93 20.05
C CYS A 306 -15.73 3.56 21.08
N ALA A 307 -16.09 4.83 20.90
CA ALA A 307 -16.97 5.60 21.78
C ALA A 307 -18.36 5.00 21.97
N ALA A 308 -18.84 4.23 20.99
CA ALA A 308 -20.08 3.45 21.10
C ALA A 308 -20.02 2.34 22.18
N ARG A 309 -18.85 2.09 22.78
CA ARG A 309 -18.63 1.11 23.85
C ARG A 309 -18.31 1.82 25.18
N ASN A 310 -18.87 1.33 26.28
CA ASN A 310 -18.71 1.91 27.63
C ASN A 310 -17.28 1.96 28.19
N SER A 311 -16.28 1.43 27.48
CA SER A 311 -14.91 1.28 27.96
C SER A 311 -13.88 1.79 26.93
N CYS A 312 -14.25 2.79 26.13
CA CYS A 312 -13.29 3.40 25.20
C CYS A 312 -12.25 4.21 25.99
N PRO A 313 -10.94 3.91 25.88
CA PRO A 313 -9.90 4.66 26.59
C PRO A 313 -9.75 6.09 26.06
N LEU A 314 -10.23 6.37 24.84
CA LEU A 314 -10.23 7.67 24.19
C LEU A 314 -11.47 8.53 24.53
N GLY A 315 -12.31 8.10 25.47
CA GLY A 315 -13.53 8.82 25.83
C GLY A 315 -14.66 8.66 24.81
N SER A 316 -15.62 9.59 24.85
CA SER A 316 -16.83 9.54 24.02
C SER A 316 -17.28 10.93 23.51
N GLU A 317 -16.38 11.92 23.54
CA GLU A 317 -16.71 13.32 23.24
C GLU A 317 -16.53 13.68 21.75
N GLY A 318 -16.13 12.71 20.91
CA GLY A 318 -16.01 12.84 19.45
C GLY A 318 -14.59 12.58 18.94
N GLY A 319 -14.42 12.55 17.61
CA GLY A 319 -13.13 12.28 16.97
C GLY A 319 -12.03 13.26 17.38
N ASP A 320 -12.30 14.58 17.39
CA ASP A 320 -11.28 15.58 17.74
C ASP A 320 -10.79 15.50 19.19
N ASP A 321 -11.66 15.15 20.14
CA ASP A 321 -11.28 14.90 21.54
C ASP A 321 -10.45 13.61 21.65
N ALA A 322 -10.83 12.57 20.91
CA ALA A 322 -10.05 11.34 20.84
C ALA A 322 -8.65 11.58 20.26
N SER A 323 -8.52 12.42 19.23
CA SER A 323 -7.21 12.77 18.63
C SER A 323 -6.35 13.51 19.64
N GLN A 324 -6.91 14.50 20.35
CA GLN A 324 -6.18 15.21 21.42
C GLN A 324 -5.74 14.27 22.55
N ARG A 325 -6.57 13.30 22.95
CA ARG A 325 -6.20 12.31 23.97
C ARG A 325 -5.11 11.37 23.49
N LEU A 326 -5.15 10.96 22.23
CA LEU A 326 -4.11 10.12 21.65
C LEU A 326 -2.78 10.88 21.54
N SER A 327 -2.79 12.11 21.03
CA SER A 327 -1.60 12.97 21.01
C SER A 327 -1.03 13.23 22.41
N ALA A 328 -1.89 13.44 23.41
CA ALA A 328 -1.45 13.59 24.81
C ALA A 328 -0.81 12.29 25.34
N PHE A 329 -1.36 11.13 24.99
CA PHE A 329 -0.78 9.84 25.35
C PHE A 329 0.58 9.60 24.67
N PHE A 330 0.73 9.99 23.41
CA PHE A 330 2.01 9.95 22.70
C PHE A 330 3.07 10.84 23.37
N ALA A 331 2.73 12.08 23.72
CA ALA A 331 3.62 12.96 24.48
C ALA A 331 4.00 12.40 25.87
N GLU A 332 3.11 11.66 26.54
CA GLU A 332 3.45 10.97 27.80
C GLU A 332 4.44 9.82 27.57
N LEU A 333 4.34 9.11 26.44
CA LEU A 333 5.25 8.02 26.08
C LEU A 333 6.63 8.51 25.66
N ASP A 334 6.69 9.68 25.04
CA ASP A 334 7.93 10.34 24.68
C ASP A 334 8.77 10.64 25.94
N GLU A 335 8.17 11.30 26.94
CA GLU A 335 8.85 11.55 28.22
C GLU A 335 9.10 10.27 29.02
N LYS A 336 8.19 9.28 28.93
CA LYS A 336 8.19 8.10 29.79
C LYS A 336 7.64 6.85 29.08
N PRO A 337 8.50 6.10 28.37
CA PRO A 337 8.13 4.85 27.73
C PRO A 337 7.52 3.83 28.70
N LEU A 338 6.53 3.07 28.23
CA LEU A 338 5.86 2.04 29.04
C LEU A 338 6.62 0.72 29.04
N ALA A 339 6.50 -0.02 30.15
CA ALA A 339 7.03 -1.37 30.24
C ALA A 339 6.17 -2.35 29.42
N THR A 340 6.83 -3.32 28.80
CA THR A 340 6.19 -4.35 27.95
C THR A 340 6.43 -5.78 28.46
N GLY A 341 7.20 -5.91 29.55
CA GLY A 341 7.71 -7.21 30.01
C GLY A 341 8.86 -7.77 29.16
N GLN A 342 9.31 -7.04 28.14
CA GLN A 342 10.49 -7.33 27.32
C GLN A 342 11.59 -6.27 27.55
N ASP A 343 12.77 -6.48 26.96
CA ASP A 343 13.87 -5.51 27.00
C ASP A 343 13.63 -4.28 26.10
N ARG A 344 12.53 -4.28 25.31
CA ARG A 344 12.08 -3.17 24.45
C ARG A 344 10.87 -2.47 25.11
N PRO A 345 11.01 -1.24 25.64
CA PRO A 345 9.86 -0.48 26.11
C PRO A 345 8.97 -0.03 24.94
N LEU A 346 7.72 0.32 25.25
CA LEU A 346 6.84 0.98 24.29
C LEU A 346 7.17 2.49 24.31
N THR A 347 7.90 2.96 23.31
CA THR A 347 8.16 4.38 23.05
C THR A 347 6.98 5.04 22.33
N GLU A 348 6.97 6.37 22.22
CA GLU A 348 6.02 7.09 21.36
C GLU A 348 6.02 6.51 19.94
N SER A 349 7.18 6.41 19.32
CA SER A 349 7.34 5.97 17.94
C SER A 349 6.77 4.56 17.71
N LEU A 350 7.01 3.63 18.64
CA LEU A 350 6.45 2.28 18.57
C LEU A 350 4.93 2.28 18.82
N ALA A 351 4.42 3.12 19.71
CA ALA A 351 2.98 3.25 19.91
C ALA A 351 2.27 3.84 18.69
N THR A 352 2.83 4.88 18.07
CA THR A 352 2.34 5.46 16.81
C THR A 352 2.28 4.41 15.72
N THR A 353 3.33 3.62 15.55
CA THR A 353 3.37 2.50 14.59
C THR A 353 2.30 1.43 14.90
N GLY A 354 2.14 1.06 16.17
CA GLY A 354 1.12 0.07 16.58
C GLY A 354 -0.31 0.55 16.38
N VAL A 355 -0.58 1.84 16.60
CA VAL A 355 -1.87 2.47 16.29
C VAL A 355 -2.09 2.46 14.78
N ALA A 356 -1.12 2.94 14.00
CA ALA A 356 -1.19 2.97 12.54
C ALA A 356 -1.51 1.58 11.95
N MET A 357 -0.82 0.52 12.42
CA MET A 357 -1.06 -0.86 12.00
C MET A 357 -2.53 -1.27 12.10
N ALA A 358 -3.17 -0.94 13.22
CA ALA A 358 -4.54 -1.34 13.44
C ALA A 358 -5.57 -0.47 12.69
N LEU A 359 -5.16 0.69 12.17
CA LEU A 359 -6.03 1.54 11.35
C LEU A 359 -6.15 1.04 9.91
N TYR A 360 -5.26 0.16 9.44
CA TYR A 360 -5.37 -0.48 8.12
C TYR A 360 -6.63 -1.34 7.95
N SER A 361 -7.23 -1.86 9.03
CA SER A 361 -8.39 -2.74 8.92
C SER A 361 -9.31 -2.64 10.13
N GLU A 362 -10.62 -2.53 9.87
CA GLU A 362 -11.66 -2.58 10.91
C GLU A 362 -11.58 -3.85 11.77
N SER A 363 -11.07 -4.95 11.20
CA SER A 363 -10.89 -6.22 11.92
C SER A 363 -9.95 -6.09 13.13
N LEU A 364 -9.03 -5.12 13.10
CA LEU A 364 -8.05 -4.85 14.16
C LEU A 364 -8.57 -3.85 15.21
N TRP A 365 -9.68 -3.16 14.99
CA TRP A 365 -10.19 -2.13 15.91
C TRP A 365 -10.49 -2.67 17.31
N SER A 366 -10.96 -3.92 17.41
CA SER A 366 -11.17 -4.53 18.74
C SER A 366 -9.85 -4.77 19.46
N GLN A 367 -8.78 -5.13 18.74
CA GLN A 367 -7.45 -5.30 19.29
C GLN A 367 -6.85 -3.95 19.68
N LEU A 368 -6.95 -2.93 18.82
CA LEU A 368 -6.49 -1.56 19.11
C LEU A 368 -7.11 -1.00 20.38
N ARG A 369 -8.43 -1.12 20.53
CA ARG A 369 -9.14 -0.68 21.74
C ARG A 369 -8.62 -1.37 23.00
N GLN A 370 -8.33 -2.67 22.92
CA GLN A 370 -7.74 -3.41 24.05
C GLN A 370 -6.31 -2.96 24.34
N ALA A 371 -5.50 -2.77 23.29
CA ALA A 371 -4.13 -2.31 23.41
C ALA A 371 -4.03 -0.90 24.02
N LEU A 372 -4.84 0.04 23.54
CA LEU A 372 -4.95 1.38 24.13
C LEU A 372 -5.47 1.33 25.58
N SER A 373 -6.40 0.41 25.89
CA SER A 373 -6.88 0.27 27.27
C SER A 373 -5.79 -0.21 28.22
N ALA A 374 -5.01 -1.22 27.80
CA ALA A 374 -3.88 -1.74 28.57
C ALA A 374 -2.80 -0.67 28.77
N ALA A 375 -2.45 0.05 27.71
CA ALA A 375 -1.42 1.07 27.77
C ALA A 375 -1.84 2.28 28.61
N MET A 376 -3.01 2.88 28.32
CA MET A 376 -3.45 4.14 28.95
C MET A 376 -3.98 3.95 30.37
N ASN A 377 -4.61 2.81 30.70
CA ASN A 377 -5.22 2.61 32.02
C ASN A 377 -4.42 1.70 32.95
N GLU A 378 -3.67 0.75 32.39
CA GLU A 378 -2.97 -0.28 33.17
C GLU A 378 -1.44 -0.09 33.16
N GLY A 379 -0.92 0.76 32.26
CA GLY A 379 0.52 1.00 32.08
C GLY A 379 1.25 -0.18 31.44
N ASP A 380 0.53 -1.05 30.72
CA ASP A 380 1.09 -2.20 30.00
C ASP A 380 1.18 -1.88 28.51
N GLY A 381 2.40 -1.63 28.04
CA GLY A 381 2.67 -1.32 26.63
C GLY A 381 2.76 -2.55 25.72
N SER A 382 2.70 -3.77 26.27
CA SER A 382 2.95 -4.99 25.50
C SER A 382 2.01 -5.21 24.31
N PRO A 383 0.69 -4.91 24.36
CA PRO A 383 -0.18 -5.19 23.23
C PRO A 383 -0.04 -4.18 22.09
N LEU A 384 0.35 -2.92 22.38
CA LEU A 384 0.70 -1.96 21.33
C LEU A 384 2.05 -2.30 20.69
N LEU A 385 3.01 -2.81 21.47
CA LEU A 385 4.28 -3.29 20.94
C LEU A 385 4.06 -4.46 19.96
N GLU A 386 3.13 -5.37 20.25
CA GLU A 386 2.80 -6.49 19.35
C GLU A 386 2.22 -6.01 18.01
N LEU A 387 1.37 -4.98 18.02
CA LEU A 387 0.89 -4.34 16.79
C LEU A 387 2.03 -3.66 16.01
N ALA A 388 2.94 -2.98 16.73
CA ALA A 388 4.12 -2.36 16.11
C ALA A 388 5.08 -3.40 15.52
N ASP A 389 5.28 -4.54 16.18
CA ASP A 389 6.09 -5.64 15.67
C ASP A 389 5.44 -6.28 14.44
N THR A 390 4.11 -6.36 14.39
CA THR A 390 3.39 -6.82 13.19
C THR A 390 3.63 -5.89 12.00
N TYR A 391 3.52 -4.57 12.21
CA TYR A 391 3.79 -3.57 11.16
C TYR A 391 5.24 -3.63 10.67
N ASN A 392 6.18 -3.70 11.61
CA ASN A 392 7.60 -3.71 11.29
C ASN A 392 8.10 -5.09 10.81
N GLU A 393 7.22 -6.08 10.62
CA GLU A 393 7.59 -7.46 10.29
C GLU A 393 8.66 -8.03 11.22
N ARG A 394 8.62 -7.65 12.50
CA ARG A 394 9.60 -8.08 13.50
C ARG A 394 9.20 -9.40 14.10
N GLU A 395 10.04 -10.41 13.89
CA GLU A 395 9.82 -11.75 14.39
C GLU A 395 10.25 -11.91 15.86
N ALA A 396 9.77 -12.99 16.49
CA ALA A 396 10.09 -13.29 17.88
C ALA A 396 11.58 -13.57 18.13
N ASP A 397 12.37 -13.88 17.09
CA ASP A 397 13.82 -14.04 17.20
C ASP A 397 14.60 -12.72 17.00
N GLY A 398 13.90 -11.60 16.77
CA GLY A 398 14.47 -10.27 16.56
C GLY A 398 14.93 -10.01 15.11
N SER A 399 14.63 -10.92 14.18
CA SER A 399 14.78 -10.62 12.76
C SER A 399 13.63 -9.74 12.25
N TYR A 400 13.87 -9.04 11.16
CA TYR A 400 12.90 -8.16 10.51
C TYR A 400 12.67 -8.66 9.09
N GLY A 401 11.43 -8.53 8.61
CA GLY A 401 11.06 -8.85 7.25
C GLY A 401 11.61 -7.84 6.23
N THR A 402 11.51 -8.22 4.96
CA THR A 402 12.11 -7.49 3.84
C THR A 402 11.51 -6.11 3.62
N THR A 403 10.27 -5.86 4.05
CA THR A 403 9.58 -4.59 3.80
C THR A 403 10.31 -3.44 4.49
N MET A 404 10.89 -3.68 5.67
CA MET A 404 11.61 -2.66 6.45
C MET A 404 12.84 -2.09 5.74
N PHE A 405 13.40 -2.82 4.77
CA PHE A 405 14.57 -2.39 4.00
C PHE A 405 14.20 -2.01 2.57
N ALA A 406 13.37 -2.82 1.92
CA ALA A 406 12.97 -2.62 0.54
C ALA A 406 12.03 -1.43 0.37
N PHE A 407 11.14 -1.16 1.34
CA PHE A 407 10.23 -0.01 1.28
C PHE A 407 10.99 1.32 1.09
N PRO A 408 11.89 1.73 2.01
CA PRO A 408 12.59 3.00 1.85
C PRO A 408 13.51 2.98 0.61
N ALA A 409 14.13 1.84 0.30
CA ALA A 409 15.05 1.74 -0.82
C ALA A 409 14.38 1.94 -2.18
N ILE A 410 13.19 1.36 -2.37
CA ILE A 410 12.39 1.54 -3.58
C ILE A 410 11.79 2.94 -3.60
N SER A 411 11.17 3.39 -2.50
CA SER A 411 10.51 4.69 -2.43
C SER A 411 11.46 5.86 -2.69
N CYS A 412 12.67 5.85 -2.13
CA CYS A 412 13.65 6.92 -2.35
C CYS A 412 14.28 6.89 -3.76
N LEU A 413 14.29 5.75 -4.45
CA LEU A 413 14.73 5.68 -5.84
C LEU A 413 13.64 6.15 -6.82
N ASP A 414 12.38 5.90 -6.46
CA ASP A 414 11.21 6.16 -7.29
C ASP A 414 10.77 7.63 -7.34
N SER A 415 11.10 8.41 -6.32
CA SER A 415 10.65 9.79 -6.19
C SER A 415 11.69 10.65 -5.49
N PRO A 416 11.81 11.95 -5.85
CA PRO A 416 12.66 12.87 -5.11
C PRO A 416 12.22 13.04 -3.66
N ALA A 417 13.18 13.29 -2.78
CA ALA A 417 12.89 13.61 -1.37
C ALA A 417 12.00 14.86 -1.27
N ALA A 418 11.01 14.81 -0.38
CA ALA A 418 10.15 15.96 -0.09
C ALA A 418 10.92 17.06 0.67
N THR A 419 11.82 16.67 1.56
CA THR A 419 12.71 17.56 2.31
C THR A 419 14.09 16.93 2.46
N THR A 420 15.10 17.76 2.71
CA THR A 420 16.50 17.32 2.89
C THR A 420 17.14 17.86 4.16
N THR A 421 16.50 18.84 4.83
CA THR A 421 17.01 19.39 6.09
C THR A 421 15.90 19.57 7.13
N PRO A 422 16.23 19.55 8.44
CA PRO A 422 15.29 19.87 9.51
C PRO A 422 14.55 21.20 9.32
N GLU A 423 15.23 22.22 8.79
CA GLU A 423 14.61 23.52 8.53
C GLU A 423 13.51 23.45 7.47
N GLU A 424 13.68 22.61 6.44
CA GLU A 424 12.65 22.37 5.42
C GLU A 424 11.45 21.62 6.01
N VAL A 425 11.68 20.61 6.86
CA VAL A 425 10.62 19.92 7.61
C VAL A 425 9.82 20.89 8.46
N LEU A 426 10.50 21.70 9.27
CA LEU A 426 9.85 22.69 10.14
C LEU A 426 9.04 23.73 9.35
N ALA A 427 9.43 24.05 8.12
CA ALA A 427 8.67 24.94 7.26
C ALA A 427 7.37 24.30 6.74
N GLN A 428 7.34 22.98 6.55
CA GLN A 428 6.16 22.23 6.09
C GLN A 428 5.28 21.74 7.25
N LEU A 429 5.84 21.61 8.46
CA LEU A 429 5.17 21.03 9.62
C LEU A 429 3.76 21.58 9.89
N PRO A 430 3.48 22.91 9.79
CA PRO A 430 2.12 23.41 9.99
C PRO A 430 1.08 22.82 9.01
N ALA A 431 1.46 22.54 7.77
CA ALA A 431 0.56 21.94 6.77
C ALA A 431 0.30 20.46 7.05
N TYR A 432 1.28 19.74 7.59
CA TYR A 432 1.10 18.36 8.05
C TYR A 432 0.23 18.30 9.31
N GLU A 433 0.46 19.16 10.30
CA GLU A 433 -0.35 19.23 11.53
C GLU A 433 -1.80 19.68 11.25
N GLU A 434 -2.02 20.50 10.21
CA GLU A 434 -3.37 20.84 9.72
C GLU A 434 -4.07 19.62 9.09
N ALA A 435 -3.34 18.83 8.29
CA ALA A 435 -3.88 17.61 7.68
C ALA A 435 -4.15 16.51 8.73
N SER A 436 -3.25 16.36 9.70
CA SER A 436 -3.38 15.42 10.82
C SER A 436 -2.74 15.95 12.09
N PRO A 437 -3.53 16.32 13.12
CA PRO A 437 -3.00 16.70 14.42
C PRO A 437 -2.34 15.53 15.17
N THR A 438 -2.66 14.28 14.83
CA THR A 438 -2.15 13.09 15.53
C THR A 438 -0.86 12.56 14.89
N PHE A 439 -0.80 12.50 13.57
CA PHE A 439 0.25 11.81 12.81
C PHE A 439 1.11 12.77 11.97
N GLY A 440 0.66 14.01 11.77
CA GLY A 440 1.31 14.94 10.84
C GLY A 440 2.80 15.17 11.11
N ARG A 441 3.20 15.26 12.39
CA ARG A 441 4.60 15.46 12.75
C ARG A 441 5.49 14.26 12.38
N ASP A 442 5.06 13.04 12.69
CA ASP A 442 5.78 11.80 12.36
C ASP A 442 6.00 11.70 10.85
N PHE A 443 4.95 11.95 10.05
CA PHE A 443 5.02 11.97 8.59
C PHE A 443 5.95 13.07 8.05
N ALA A 444 5.91 14.28 8.62
CA ALA A 444 6.77 15.37 8.17
C ALA A 444 8.26 15.05 8.36
N TRP A 445 8.63 14.50 9.52
CA TRP A 445 10.02 14.16 9.84
C TRP A 445 10.52 12.91 9.11
N ALA A 446 9.65 11.94 8.82
CA ALA A 446 10.00 10.74 8.05
C ALA A 446 10.56 11.06 6.64
N THR A 447 10.20 12.23 6.09
CA THR A 447 10.68 12.67 4.77
C THR A 447 12.20 12.82 4.65
N LEU A 448 12.91 13.00 5.77
CA LEU A 448 14.36 13.22 5.79
C LEU A 448 15.18 12.01 5.36
N LEU A 449 14.64 10.79 5.48
CA LEU A 449 15.37 9.58 5.12
C LEU A 449 15.80 9.61 3.65
N CYS A 450 14.91 9.99 2.73
CA CYS A 450 15.27 10.09 1.32
C CYS A 450 16.23 11.24 1.02
N GLY A 451 16.28 12.26 1.88
CA GLY A 451 17.24 13.37 1.76
C GLY A 451 18.70 12.97 2.04
N VAL A 452 18.91 11.86 2.76
CA VAL A 452 20.24 11.28 3.04
C VAL A 452 20.49 9.97 2.28
N TRP A 453 19.61 9.59 1.36
CA TRP A 453 19.74 8.35 0.60
C TRP A 453 21.02 8.36 -0.27
N PRO A 454 21.77 7.25 -0.36
CA PRO A 454 23.10 7.25 -0.98
C PRO A 454 23.06 7.28 -2.52
N VAL A 455 21.88 7.16 -3.11
CA VAL A 455 21.63 7.11 -4.56
C VAL A 455 20.61 8.17 -4.92
N GLU A 456 20.85 8.87 -6.03
CA GLU A 456 19.91 9.86 -6.56
C GLU A 456 18.63 9.19 -7.07
N PRO A 457 17.45 9.80 -6.87
CA PRO A 457 16.19 9.30 -7.40
C PRO A 457 16.26 9.21 -8.93
N SER A 458 15.79 8.10 -9.47
CA SER A 458 15.66 7.87 -10.91
C SER A 458 14.25 8.20 -11.43
N GLY A 459 13.26 8.20 -10.54
CA GLY A 459 11.87 8.52 -10.86
C GLY A 459 11.47 9.94 -10.45
N SER A 460 10.29 10.34 -10.93
CA SER A 460 9.63 11.60 -10.63
C SER A 460 8.12 11.42 -10.77
N PRO A 461 7.30 12.35 -10.26
CA PRO A 461 5.86 12.34 -10.53
C PRO A 461 5.59 12.24 -12.04
N VAL A 462 4.62 11.41 -12.41
CA VAL A 462 4.36 11.05 -13.81
C VAL A 462 2.87 10.77 -14.03
N THR A 463 2.36 11.19 -15.17
CA THR A 463 1.01 10.88 -15.65
C THR A 463 1.02 9.60 -16.47
N ILE A 464 0.15 8.65 -16.14
CA ILE A 464 0.03 7.36 -16.81
C ILE A 464 -1.30 7.30 -17.57
N ALA A 465 -1.24 7.52 -18.88
CA ALA A 465 -2.43 7.42 -19.73
C ALA A 465 -2.82 5.97 -20.09
N ALA A 466 -1.83 5.07 -20.19
CA ALA A 466 -1.99 3.70 -20.67
C ALA A 466 -2.81 3.62 -21.98
N ALA A 467 -2.54 4.54 -22.92
CA ALA A 467 -3.34 4.71 -24.12
C ALA A 467 -3.41 3.42 -24.97
N GLY A 468 -4.63 2.99 -25.27
CA GLY A 468 -4.89 1.76 -26.03
C GLY A 468 -4.88 0.45 -25.22
N ALA A 469 -4.71 0.51 -23.89
CA ALA A 469 -4.95 -0.64 -23.03
C ALA A 469 -6.44 -1.03 -22.98
N ASP A 470 -6.72 -2.30 -22.68
CA ASP A 470 -8.07 -2.75 -22.31
C ASP A 470 -8.52 -2.05 -21.00
N PRO A 471 -9.83 -2.04 -20.67
CA PRO A 471 -10.31 -1.37 -19.46
C PRO A 471 -9.58 -1.80 -18.19
N ILE A 472 -9.18 -0.84 -17.36
CA ILE A 472 -8.45 -1.05 -16.11
C ILE A 472 -9.37 -0.72 -14.94
N LEU A 473 -9.58 -1.68 -14.04
CA LEU A 473 -10.42 -1.49 -12.87
C LEU A 473 -9.59 -0.90 -11.73
N VAL A 474 -9.99 0.27 -11.23
CA VAL A 474 -9.39 0.95 -10.07
C VAL A 474 -10.40 0.94 -8.94
N ILE A 475 -10.01 0.43 -7.77
CA ILE A 475 -10.86 0.34 -6.58
C ILE A 475 -10.35 1.34 -5.54
N GLY A 476 -11.26 2.15 -5.01
CA GLY A 476 -10.95 3.12 -3.96
C GLY A 476 -11.89 2.97 -2.76
N THR A 477 -11.32 2.88 -1.55
CA THR A 477 -12.07 2.90 -0.29
C THR A 477 -12.20 4.33 0.23
N THR A 478 -13.41 4.77 0.58
CA THR A 478 -13.71 6.20 0.89
C THR A 478 -12.95 6.74 2.11
N ARG A 479 -12.65 5.88 3.10
CA ARG A 479 -11.90 6.23 4.31
C ARG A 479 -10.64 5.37 4.47
N ASP A 480 -9.95 5.13 3.36
CA ASP A 480 -8.66 4.45 3.35
C ASP A 480 -7.57 5.31 4.06
N PRO A 481 -6.85 4.77 5.06
CA PRO A 481 -5.80 5.52 5.75
C PRO A 481 -4.54 5.72 4.92
N ALA A 482 -4.17 4.74 4.09
CA ALA A 482 -2.85 4.66 3.46
C ALA A 482 -2.86 5.20 2.04
N THR A 483 -3.95 5.00 1.30
CA THR A 483 -4.14 5.52 -0.06
C THR A 483 -5.49 6.22 -0.13
N PRO A 484 -5.57 7.50 0.29
CA PRO A 484 -6.81 8.25 0.32
C PRO A 484 -7.62 8.13 -0.98
N TYR A 485 -8.95 8.07 -0.87
CA TYR A 485 -9.85 7.84 -2.00
C TYR A 485 -9.60 8.74 -3.23
N ALA A 486 -9.24 10.00 -2.99
CA ALA A 486 -8.89 10.96 -4.05
C ALA A 486 -7.74 10.48 -4.96
N TRP A 487 -6.84 9.64 -4.47
CA TRP A 487 -5.77 9.03 -5.28
C TRP A 487 -6.32 7.98 -6.23
N SER A 488 -7.35 7.24 -5.82
CA SER A 488 -8.04 6.29 -6.68
C SER A 488 -8.85 7.01 -7.76
N GLU A 489 -9.49 8.12 -7.41
CA GLU A 489 -10.12 9.02 -8.40
C GLU A 489 -9.08 9.55 -9.40
N GLY A 490 -7.94 10.05 -8.90
CA GLY A 490 -6.86 10.59 -9.72
C GLY A 490 -6.18 9.56 -10.62
N LEU A 491 -6.00 8.32 -10.16
CA LEU A 491 -5.49 7.22 -10.99
C LEU A 491 -6.51 6.78 -12.04
N ALA A 492 -7.78 6.64 -11.69
CA ALA A 492 -8.82 6.28 -12.65
C ALA A 492 -9.00 7.36 -13.73
N GLU A 493 -8.94 8.64 -13.36
CA GLU A 493 -9.11 9.77 -14.28
C GLU A 493 -7.99 9.87 -15.33
N GLN A 494 -6.74 9.61 -14.94
CA GLN A 494 -5.61 9.75 -15.87
C GLN A 494 -5.51 8.61 -16.90
N LEU A 495 -6.05 7.43 -16.57
CA LEU A 495 -6.07 6.28 -17.48
C LEU A 495 -7.14 6.45 -18.55
N GLU A 496 -6.78 6.33 -19.83
CA GLU A 496 -7.73 6.51 -20.95
C GLU A 496 -8.91 5.53 -20.90
N SER A 497 -8.72 4.37 -20.29
CA SER A 497 -9.75 3.35 -20.06
C SER A 497 -9.84 2.93 -18.59
N GLY A 498 -9.60 3.87 -17.67
CA GLY A 498 -9.79 3.66 -16.24
C GLY A 498 -11.27 3.57 -15.84
N ILE A 499 -11.60 2.64 -14.94
CA ILE A 499 -12.94 2.48 -14.39
C ILE A 499 -12.83 2.48 -12.87
N LEU A 500 -13.42 3.48 -12.22
CA LEU A 500 -13.45 3.58 -10.78
C LEU A 500 -14.60 2.74 -10.20
N LEU A 501 -14.29 1.92 -9.20
CA LEU A 501 -15.22 1.19 -8.36
C LEU A 501 -15.03 1.63 -6.90
N THR A 502 -16.06 2.22 -6.32
CA THR A 502 -16.00 2.77 -4.96
C THR A 502 -16.40 1.72 -3.92
N ASN A 503 -15.57 1.55 -2.89
CA ASN A 503 -15.94 0.90 -1.62
C ASN A 503 -16.23 1.99 -0.58
N ASP A 504 -17.50 2.19 -0.20
CA ASP A 504 -17.85 3.14 0.86
C ASP A 504 -17.64 2.50 2.23
N GLY A 505 -16.41 2.54 2.73
CA GLY A 505 -16.00 1.81 3.92
C GLY A 505 -14.75 2.41 4.56
N ASP A 506 -14.32 1.76 5.64
CA ASP A 506 -13.07 2.05 6.34
C ASP A 506 -12.05 0.94 6.08
N GLY A 507 -10.77 1.29 6.17
CA GLY A 507 -9.66 0.37 5.98
C GLY A 507 -9.00 0.47 4.61
N HIS A 508 -7.90 -0.24 4.47
CA HIS A 508 -7.05 -0.24 3.29
C HIS A 508 -7.36 -1.43 2.41
N THR A 509 -7.58 -1.20 1.11
CA THR A 509 -8.06 -2.20 0.11
C THR A 509 -9.51 -2.65 0.33
N ALA A 510 -10.07 -3.45 -0.59
CA ALA A 510 -11.45 -3.94 -0.51
C ALA A 510 -11.68 -5.34 -1.10
N TYR A 511 -10.91 -5.75 -2.12
CA TYR A 511 -11.10 -7.04 -2.78
C TYR A 511 -10.61 -8.20 -1.91
N GLY A 512 -11.50 -9.18 -1.68
CA GLY A 512 -11.34 -10.27 -0.73
C GLY A 512 -12.03 -10.02 0.61
N ASP A 513 -12.44 -8.79 0.89
CA ASP A 513 -13.05 -8.40 2.18
C ASP A 513 -14.48 -7.83 2.02
N ASN A 514 -14.85 -7.26 0.87
CA ASN A 514 -16.20 -6.79 0.58
C ASN A 514 -16.87 -7.63 -0.52
N ALA A 515 -17.92 -8.38 -0.18
CA ALA A 515 -18.62 -9.28 -1.09
C ALA A 515 -19.25 -8.60 -2.33
N CYS A 516 -19.61 -7.32 -2.26
CA CYS A 516 -20.11 -6.55 -3.40
C CYS A 516 -18.97 -6.23 -4.37
N ILE A 517 -17.82 -5.79 -3.84
CA ILE A 517 -16.59 -5.58 -4.62
C ILE A 517 -16.15 -6.89 -5.24
N ASP A 518 -16.11 -7.98 -4.47
CA ASP A 518 -15.72 -9.31 -4.93
C ASP A 518 -16.54 -9.75 -6.13
N ALA A 519 -17.86 -9.61 -6.08
CA ALA A 519 -18.73 -10.01 -7.19
C ALA A 519 -18.36 -9.27 -8.49
N MET A 520 -18.21 -7.95 -8.43
CA MET A 520 -17.89 -7.12 -9.60
C MET A 520 -16.48 -7.39 -10.14
N VAL A 521 -15.49 -7.54 -9.25
CA VAL A 521 -14.12 -7.86 -9.64
C VAL A 521 -14.04 -9.26 -10.27
N ASN A 522 -14.75 -10.25 -9.72
CA ASN A 522 -14.76 -11.60 -10.26
C ASN A 522 -15.43 -11.66 -11.65
N ASP A 523 -16.53 -10.93 -11.86
CA ASP A 523 -17.19 -10.81 -13.17
C ASP A 523 -16.25 -10.15 -14.20
N TYR A 524 -15.51 -9.10 -13.81
CA TYR A 524 -14.48 -8.51 -14.64
C TYR A 524 -13.35 -9.49 -14.98
N LEU A 525 -12.79 -10.18 -13.98
CA LEU A 525 -11.68 -11.13 -14.18
C LEU A 525 -12.08 -12.35 -15.01
N LEU A 526 -13.32 -12.83 -14.91
CA LEU A 526 -13.76 -14.07 -15.56
C LEU A 526 -14.42 -13.84 -16.92
N GLU A 527 -15.16 -12.75 -17.04
CA GLU A 527 -16.07 -12.51 -18.16
C GLU A 527 -15.77 -11.20 -18.90
N ASN A 528 -14.79 -10.41 -18.42
CA ASN A 528 -14.46 -9.07 -18.93
C ASN A 528 -15.66 -8.12 -18.88
N VAL A 529 -16.50 -8.27 -17.85
CA VAL A 529 -17.66 -7.39 -17.58
C VAL A 529 -17.21 -6.31 -16.61
N SER A 530 -17.02 -5.09 -17.12
CA SER A 530 -16.70 -3.94 -16.27
C SER A 530 -17.90 -3.45 -15.48
N PRO A 531 -17.70 -2.91 -14.25
CA PRO A 531 -18.73 -2.17 -13.54
C PRO A 531 -19.25 -0.97 -14.35
N GLU A 532 -20.50 -0.57 -14.08
CA GLU A 532 -21.03 0.68 -14.62
C GLU A 532 -20.27 1.89 -14.06
N GLU A 533 -20.20 2.98 -14.81
CA GLU A 533 -19.60 4.23 -14.35
C GLU A 533 -20.29 4.72 -13.06
N GLY A 534 -19.48 5.00 -12.02
CA GLY A 534 -19.99 5.39 -10.71
C GLY A 534 -20.51 4.23 -9.85
N ALA A 535 -20.17 2.99 -10.19
CA ALA A 535 -20.46 1.83 -9.34
C ALA A 535 -19.87 2.01 -7.93
N SER A 536 -20.68 1.69 -6.93
CA SER A 536 -20.32 1.82 -5.52
C SER A 536 -20.91 0.68 -4.71
N CYS A 537 -20.12 0.18 -3.76
CA CYS A 537 -20.47 -0.87 -2.80
C CYS A 537 -20.43 -0.30 -1.37
N PRO A 538 -21.41 -0.64 -0.51
CA PRO A 538 -21.44 -0.24 0.90
C PRO A 538 -20.64 -1.16 1.81
#